data_AF-A0ABD2NED8-F1
#
_entry.id   AF-A0ABD2NED8-F1
#
_cell.length_a   1.000
_cell.length_b   1.000
_cell.length_c   1.000
_cell.angle_alpha   90.00
_cell.angle_beta   90.00
_cell.angle_gamma   90.00
#
_symmetry.space_group_name_H-M   'P 1'
#
loop_
_entity.id
_entity.type
_entity.pdbx_description
1 polymer ?
#
loop_
_entity_poly.entity_id
_entity_poly.type
_entity_poly.pdbx_seq_one_letter_code
_entity_poly.pdbx_strand_id
1 'polypeptide(L)'
;FDDTGTDGREIEKRLTQAKQVIGFLNSVFWSGEITKGRKMRVYEAMVKSSLLYGSETCRLIERFKSRLEAVEMHVLRRSSRTSRREHVPNEVIKSEMDVEDNITKDIERN
;
A
#
# COMPACT_ATOMS: atom_id res chain seq x y z
N PHE A 1 21.41 9.57 -17.47
CA PHE A 1 20.58 9.45 -16.26
C PHE A 1 20.04 10.83 -15.97
N ASP A 2 18.83 11.12 -16.44
CA ASP A 2 18.24 12.45 -16.33
C ASP A 2 17.44 12.57 -15.03
N ASP A 3 17.90 13.46 -14.15
CA ASP A 3 17.24 13.89 -12.92
C ASP A 3 16.09 14.86 -13.24
N THR A 4 15.16 14.44 -14.09
CA THR A 4 14.05 15.29 -14.56
C THR A 4 12.75 14.84 -13.93
N GLY A 5 11.94 15.80 -13.44
CA GLY A 5 10.72 15.57 -12.65
C GLY A 5 9.61 14.70 -13.27
N THR A 6 9.86 13.99 -14.36
CA THR A 6 8.97 13.02 -15.01
C THR A 6 8.76 11.77 -14.14
N ASP A 7 9.84 11.19 -13.59
CA ASP A 7 9.72 9.93 -12.85
C ASP A 7 9.04 10.09 -11.49
N GLY A 8 9.32 11.21 -10.81
CA GLY A 8 8.62 11.59 -9.58
C GLY A 8 7.12 11.77 -9.80
N ARG A 9 6.72 12.46 -10.88
CA ARG A 9 5.31 12.67 -11.25
C ARG A 9 4.59 11.35 -11.54
N GLU A 10 5.28 10.41 -12.17
CA GLU A 10 4.72 9.08 -12.45
C GLU A 10 4.46 8.29 -11.15
N ILE A 11 5.39 8.32 -10.19
CA ILE A 11 5.16 7.69 -8.87
C ILE A 11 4.00 8.36 -8.12
N GLU A 12 3.87 9.68 -8.19
CA GLU A 12 2.74 10.39 -7.58
C GLU A 12 1.41 10.03 -8.21
N LYS A 13 1.38 9.87 -9.54
CA LYS A 13 0.21 9.40 -10.27
C LYS A 13 -0.18 8.00 -9.84
N ARG A 14 0.78 7.08 -9.72
CA ARG A 14 0.55 5.70 -9.24
C ARG A 14 0.05 5.67 -7.80
N LEU A 15 0.65 6.46 -6.90
CA LEU A 15 0.16 6.62 -5.53
C LEU A 15 -1.28 7.13 -5.48
N THR A 16 -1.65 8.01 -6.41
CA THR A 16 -3.01 8.54 -6.53
C THR A 16 -3.96 7.46 -7.04
N GLN A 17 -3.58 6.71 -8.06
CA GLN A 17 -4.34 5.58 -8.60
C GLN A 17 -4.56 4.50 -7.53
N ALA A 18 -3.52 4.12 -6.79
CA ALA A 18 -3.62 3.17 -5.69
C ALA A 18 -4.63 3.63 -4.64
N LYS A 19 -4.60 4.91 -4.24
CA LYS A 19 -5.59 5.48 -3.31
C LYS A 19 -7.01 5.45 -3.88
N GLN A 20 -7.19 5.68 -5.18
CA GLN A 20 -8.48 5.57 -5.84
C GLN A 20 -9.00 4.13 -5.83
N VAL A 21 -8.16 3.15 -6.19
CA VAL A 21 -8.49 1.71 -6.11
C VAL A 21 -8.93 1.32 -4.70
N ILE A 22 -8.21 1.78 -3.68
CA ILE A 22 -8.58 1.57 -2.27
C ILE A 22 -9.94 2.21 -1.94
N GLY A 23 -10.21 3.39 -2.50
CA GLY A 23 -11.51 4.07 -2.40
C GLY A 23 -12.65 3.26 -3.02
N PHE A 24 -12.47 2.77 -4.25
CA PHE A 24 -13.45 1.94 -4.95
C PHE A 24 -13.72 0.62 -4.23
N LEU A 25 -12.68 0.01 -3.67
CA LEU A 25 -12.76 -1.25 -2.93
C LEU A 25 -13.01 -1.05 -1.43
N ASN A 26 -13.49 0.13 -1.02
CA ASN A 26 -13.72 0.42 0.40
C ASN A 26 -14.69 -0.57 1.05
N SER A 27 -15.77 -0.95 0.36
CA SER A 27 -16.73 -1.95 0.85
C SER A 27 -16.08 -3.32 1.07
N VAL A 28 -15.18 -3.73 0.18
CA VAL A 28 -14.43 -5.00 0.27
C VAL A 28 -13.50 -4.97 1.49
N PHE A 29 -12.72 -3.89 1.64
CA PHE A 29 -11.78 -3.79 2.76
C PHE A 29 -12.50 -3.66 4.11
N TRP A 30 -13.65 -2.97 4.19
CA TRP A 30 -14.41 -2.84 5.44
C TRP A 30 -15.34 -4.03 5.75
N SER A 31 -15.63 -4.91 4.79
CA SER A 31 -16.57 -6.00 5.00
C SER A 31 -16.13 -6.94 6.12
N GLY A 32 -17.04 -7.25 7.04
CA GLY A 32 -16.84 -8.28 8.06
C GLY A 32 -16.99 -9.71 7.54
N GLU A 33 -17.59 -9.88 6.37
CA GLU A 33 -17.88 -11.19 5.76
C GLU A 33 -16.68 -11.73 4.97
N ILE A 34 -15.81 -10.82 4.49
CA ILE A 34 -14.63 -11.19 3.73
C ILE A 34 -13.48 -11.45 4.68
N THR A 35 -12.89 -12.64 4.56
CA THR A 35 -11.75 -13.02 5.39
C THR A 35 -10.53 -12.13 5.10
N LYS A 36 -9.73 -11.89 6.15
CA LYS A 36 -8.46 -11.16 6.08
C LYS A 36 -7.58 -11.60 4.91
N GLY A 37 -7.34 -12.91 4.77
CA GLY A 37 -6.50 -13.44 3.69
C GLY A 37 -7.03 -13.12 2.28
N ARG A 38 -8.36 -13.07 2.08
CA ARG A 38 -8.95 -12.67 0.79
C ARG A 38 -8.77 -11.17 0.54
N LYS A 39 -8.91 -10.33 1.57
CA LYS A 39 -8.62 -8.88 1.46
C LYS A 39 -7.16 -8.64 1.10
N MET A 40 -6.24 -9.39 1.70
CA MET A 40 -4.81 -9.28 1.41
C MET A 40 -4.47 -9.69 -0.03
N ARG A 41 -5.08 -10.75 -0.56
CA ARG A 41 -4.93 -11.10 -1.99
C ARG A 41 -5.43 -9.99 -2.93
N VAL A 42 -6.52 -9.32 -2.58
CA VAL A 42 -7.02 -8.17 -3.36
C VAL A 42 -6.05 -6.99 -3.28
N TYR A 43 -5.49 -6.72 -2.10
CA TYR A 43 -4.44 -5.72 -1.92
C TYR A 43 -3.23 -6.02 -2.82
N GLU A 44 -2.70 -7.24 -2.78
CA GLU A 44 -1.56 -7.66 -3.59
C GLU A 44 -1.84 -7.52 -5.09
N ALA A 45 -2.98 -8.03 -5.55
CA ALA A 45 -3.32 -8.07 -6.96
C ALA A 45 -3.62 -6.70 -7.58
N MET A 46 -4.21 -5.77 -6.82
CA MET A 46 -4.72 -4.50 -7.37
C MET A 46 -3.96 -3.28 -6.87
N VAL A 47 -3.66 -3.21 -5.57
CA VAL A 47 -3.04 -2.03 -4.95
C VAL A 47 -1.53 -2.13 -5.07
N LYS A 48 -0.93 -3.24 -4.60
CA LYS A 48 0.52 -3.44 -4.64
C LYS A 48 1.04 -3.46 -6.08
N SER A 49 0.33 -4.15 -6.98
CA SER A 49 0.64 -4.12 -8.41
C SER A 49 0.60 -2.69 -8.99
N SER A 50 -0.40 -1.87 -8.66
CA SER A 50 -0.48 -0.48 -9.14
C SER A 50 0.65 0.42 -8.63
N LEU A 51 1.23 0.09 -7.47
CA LEU A 51 2.35 0.83 -6.88
C LEU A 51 3.70 0.41 -7.47
N LEU A 52 3.89 -0.88 -7.74
CA LEU A 52 5.17 -1.46 -8.16
C LEU A 52 5.29 -1.65 -9.68
N TYR A 53 4.21 -1.50 -10.45
CA TYR A 53 4.27 -1.63 -11.90
C TYR A 53 5.20 -0.59 -12.53
N GLY A 54 6.22 -1.03 -13.26
CA GLY A 54 7.13 -0.17 -14.02
C GLY A 54 8.07 0.68 -13.15
N SER A 55 8.47 0.18 -11.98
CA SER A 55 9.41 0.86 -11.09
C SER A 55 10.80 0.23 -11.20
N GLU A 56 11.51 0.51 -12.30
CA GLU A 56 12.88 0.05 -12.54
C GLU A 56 13.93 0.86 -11.73
N THR A 57 13.52 1.93 -11.04
CA THR A 57 14.43 2.88 -10.41
C THR A 57 14.30 2.88 -8.88
N CYS A 58 15.06 2.01 -8.22
CA CYS A 58 15.07 1.83 -6.76
C CYS A 58 15.27 3.15 -5.98
N ARG A 59 16.11 4.06 -6.49
CA ARG A 59 16.41 5.36 -5.84
C ARG A 59 15.21 6.28 -5.69
N LEU A 60 14.31 6.30 -6.67
CA LEU A 60 13.10 7.11 -6.56
C LEU A 60 12.14 6.49 -5.57
N ILE A 61 12.02 5.17 -5.60
CA ILE A 61 11.18 4.44 -4.67
C ILE A 61 11.62 4.68 -3.22
N GLU A 62 12.93 4.72 -2.95
CA GLU A 62 13.49 5.11 -1.64
C GLU A 62 12.94 6.46 -1.13
N ARG A 63 12.86 7.46 -2.02
CA ARG A 63 12.30 8.78 -1.70
C ARG A 63 10.81 8.72 -1.34
N PHE A 64 10.07 7.76 -1.89
CA PHE A 64 8.63 7.59 -1.66
C PHE A 64 8.29 6.47 -0.66
N LYS A 65 9.27 5.82 -0.01
CA LYS A 65 9.07 4.72 0.97
C LYS A 65 8.00 5.05 2.01
N SER A 66 8.09 6.21 2.65
CA SER A 66 7.12 6.63 3.67
C SER A 66 5.68 6.77 3.12
N ARG A 67 5.54 7.18 1.86
CA ARG A 67 4.23 7.32 1.20
C ARG A 67 3.67 5.96 0.79
N LEU A 68 4.52 5.02 0.38
CA LEU A 68 4.12 3.64 0.09
C LEU A 68 3.63 2.93 1.35
N GLU A 69 4.38 3.04 2.44
CA GLU A 69 3.97 2.52 3.75
C GLU A 69 2.66 3.15 4.24
N ALA A 70 2.46 4.45 4.00
CA ALA A 70 1.21 5.11 4.34
C ALA A 70 0.01 4.55 3.54
N VAL A 71 0.21 4.16 2.28
CA VAL A 71 -0.82 3.54 1.44
C VAL A 71 -1.10 2.10 1.90
N GLU A 72 -0.06 1.33 2.22
CA GLU A 72 -0.21 -0.01 2.81
C GLU A 72 -1.01 0.05 4.11
N MET A 73 -0.59 0.89 5.06
CA MET A 73 -1.31 1.09 6.32
C MET A 73 -2.75 1.58 6.13
N HIS A 74 -3.04 2.28 5.04
CA HIS A 74 -4.41 2.69 4.73
C HIS A 74 -5.31 1.48 4.42
N VAL A 75 -4.79 0.48 3.72
CA VAL A 75 -5.52 -0.76 3.43
C VAL A 75 -5.61 -1.65 4.66
N LEU A 76 -4.51 -1.81 5.40
CA LEU A 76 -4.47 -2.67 6.58
C LEU A 76 -5.47 -2.19 7.63
N ARG A 77 -5.51 -0.89 7.92
CA ARG A 77 -6.49 -0.30 8.85
C ARG A 77 -7.94 -0.54 8.45
N ARG A 78 -8.27 -0.39 7.16
CA ARG A 78 -9.63 -0.67 6.68
C ARG A 78 -9.95 -2.16 6.80
N SER A 79 -8.97 -3.01 6.50
CA SER A 79 -9.09 -4.47 6.52
C SER A 79 -9.24 -5.05 7.92
N SER A 80 -8.56 -4.45 8.91
CA SER A 80 -8.70 -4.72 10.35
C SER A 80 -9.88 -3.96 10.98
N ARG A 81 -10.58 -3.13 10.20
CA ARG A 81 -11.71 -2.29 10.64
C ARG A 81 -11.34 -1.32 11.76
N THR A 82 -10.08 -0.91 11.81
CA THR A 82 -9.53 -0.01 12.84
C THR A 82 -9.48 1.42 12.30
N SER A 83 -10.24 2.30 12.93
CA SER A 83 -10.21 3.74 12.70
C SER A 83 -8.89 4.36 13.18
N ARG A 84 -8.50 5.47 12.54
CA ARG A 84 -7.38 6.30 13.02
C ARG A 84 -7.64 6.91 14.41
N ARG A 85 -8.92 7.10 14.77
CA ARG A 85 -9.33 7.64 16.08
C ARG A 85 -9.07 6.69 17.24
N GLU A 86 -8.84 5.42 16.96
CA GLU A 86 -8.56 4.40 17.99
C GLU A 86 -7.09 4.40 18.41
N HIS A 87 -6.22 5.20 17.75
CA HIS A 87 -4.80 5.36 18.09
C HIS A 87 -4.01 4.04 18.20
N VAL A 88 -4.50 2.95 17.59
CA VAL A 88 -3.82 1.65 17.58
C VAL A 88 -2.49 1.79 16.84
N PRO A 89 -1.36 1.33 17.41
CA PRO A 89 -0.05 1.39 16.75
C PRO A 89 -0.02 0.63 15.42
N ASN A 90 0.77 1.11 14.45
CA ASN A 90 0.86 0.47 13.14
C ASN A 90 1.38 -0.98 13.22
N GLU A 91 2.32 -1.25 14.13
CA GLU A 91 2.88 -2.60 14.33
C GLU A 91 1.84 -3.62 14.81
N VAL A 92 0.89 -3.19 15.66
CA VAL A 92 -0.22 -4.03 16.12
C VAL A 92 -1.10 -4.42 14.93
N ILE A 93 -1.42 -3.46 14.06
CA ILE A 93 -2.26 -3.70 12.89
C ILE A 93 -1.55 -4.60 11.87
N LYS A 94 -0.24 -4.42 11.66
CA LYS A 94 0.55 -5.29 10.79
C LYS A 94 0.57 -6.73 11.30
N SER A 95 0.80 -6.91 12.60
CA SER A 95 0.74 -8.22 13.26
C SER A 95 -0.65 -8.84 13.15
N GLU A 96 -1.71 -8.07 13.44
CA GLU A 96 -3.10 -8.51 13.27
C GLU A 96 -3.43 -8.87 11.83
N MET A 97 -2.70 -8.33 10.84
CA MET A 97 -2.89 -8.55 9.42
C MET A 97 -1.91 -9.56 8.80
N ASP A 98 -1.11 -10.29 9.60
CA ASP A 98 -0.06 -11.23 9.14
C ASP A 98 0.87 -10.61 8.08
N VAL A 99 1.16 -9.31 8.22
CA VAL A 99 2.08 -8.59 7.32
C VAL A 99 3.42 -8.46 8.04
N GLU A 100 4.32 -9.41 7.78
CA GLU A 100 5.68 -9.41 8.35
C GLU A 100 6.65 -8.50 7.60
N ASP A 101 6.44 -8.35 6.28
CA ASP A 101 7.25 -7.51 5.40
C ASP A 101 6.43 -6.35 4.84
N ASN A 102 6.99 -5.14 4.89
CA ASN A 102 6.39 -3.96 4.28
C ASN A 102 6.59 -3.99 2.76
N ILE A 103 5.72 -3.26 2.05
CA ILE A 103 5.85 -3.06 0.60
C ILE A 103 7.26 -2.61 0.17
N THR A 104 8.01 -1.95 1.05
CA THR A 104 9.34 -1.42 0.77
C THR A 104 10.44 -2.49 0.77
N LYS A 105 10.27 -3.64 1.44
CA LYS A 105 11.18 -4.79 1.33
C LYS A 105 11.05 -5.53 0.00
N ASP A 106 9.84 -5.57 -0.58
CA ASP A 106 9.65 -6.17 -1.91
C ASP A 106 10.36 -5.39 -3.02
N ILE A 107 10.57 -4.10 -2.80
CA ILE A 107 11.31 -3.22 -3.70
C ILE A 107 12.81 -3.53 -3.65
N GLU A 108 13.33 -3.93 -2.49
CA GLU A 108 14.76 -4.26 -2.32
C GLU A 108 15.11 -5.67 -2.84
N ARG A 109 14.09 -6.51 -3.10
CA ARG A 109 14.23 -7.90 -3.57
C ARG A 109 14.08 -8.07 -5.09
N ASN A 110 13.63 -7.04 -5.80
CA ASN A 110 13.58 -6.99 -7.27
C ASN A 110 14.81 -6.25 -7.82
#